data_AF-A0A3N1PG67-F1
#
_entry.id   AF-A0A3N1PG67-F1
#
_cell.length_a   1.000
_cell.length_b   1.000
_cell.length_c   1.000
_cell.angle_alpha   90.00
_cell.angle_beta   90.00
_cell.angle_gamma   90.00
#
_symmetry.space_group_name_H-M   'P 1'
#
loop_
_entity.id
_entity.type
_entity.pdbx_description
1 polymer ?
#
loop_
_entity_poly.entity_id
_entity_poly.type
_entity_poly.pdbx_seq_one_letter_code
_entity_poly.pdbx_strand_id
1 'polypeptide(L)'
;MAVSSTPIGLTRGAHVGISVSDLDVAIDFYQALTGRPPVAQGTMHSVRFGNSQGLPDANLRYATINIDGLGIDLIEFQDPVGWRTNGAANRPGSMHLCFRVDDFDAVYKRMKEAGYDFLGDDYTFLAGEVTPDAALGTKVAYFNDPDGTNLEIIEPKGGFAN
;
A
#
# COMPACT_ATOMS: atom_id res chain seq x y z
N MET A 1 -22.93 2.40 -12.62
CA MET A 1 -22.79 1.22 -13.50
C MET A 1 -23.54 0.07 -12.88
N ALA A 2 -24.43 -0.61 -13.61
CA ALA A 2 -25.01 -1.86 -13.15
C ALA A 2 -24.07 -3.00 -13.58
N VAL A 3 -23.57 -3.78 -12.63
CA VAL A 3 -22.71 -4.95 -12.86
C VAL A 3 -23.46 -6.23 -12.46
N SER A 4 -23.10 -7.35 -13.07
CA SER A 4 -23.72 -8.67 -12.83
C SER A 4 -23.57 -9.11 -11.36
N SER A 5 -24.55 -9.85 -10.84
CA SER A 5 -24.45 -10.53 -9.53
C SER A 5 -23.69 -11.86 -9.61
N THR A 6 -23.36 -12.35 -10.80
CA THR A 6 -22.54 -13.55 -10.98
C THR A 6 -21.10 -13.30 -10.52
N PRO A 7 -20.52 -14.16 -9.66
CA PRO A 7 -19.12 -14.06 -9.27
C PRO A 7 -18.18 -14.14 -10.48
N ILE A 8 -17.23 -13.22 -10.58
CA ILE A 8 -16.25 -13.15 -11.68
C ILE A 8 -15.01 -14.01 -11.43
N GLY A 9 -14.78 -14.44 -10.18
CA GLY A 9 -13.69 -15.37 -9.84
C GLY A 9 -12.31 -14.74 -9.58
N LEU A 10 -12.25 -13.42 -9.34
CA LEU A 10 -11.02 -12.72 -8.94
C LEU A 10 -10.79 -12.89 -7.43
N THR A 11 -10.11 -13.97 -7.02
CA THR A 11 -9.94 -14.37 -5.61
C THR A 11 -8.53 -14.17 -5.06
N ARG A 12 -7.60 -13.65 -5.87
CA ARG A 12 -6.19 -13.45 -5.50
C ARG A 12 -5.69 -12.11 -5.99
N GLY A 13 -5.04 -11.36 -5.10
CA GLY A 13 -4.24 -10.20 -5.48
C GLY A 13 -2.90 -10.66 -6.07
N ALA A 14 -2.45 -10.01 -7.13
CA ALA A 14 -1.12 -10.25 -7.72
C ALA A 14 -0.12 -9.17 -7.30
N HIS A 15 -0.55 -7.90 -7.35
CA HIS A 15 0.27 -6.76 -6.97
C HIS A 15 -0.62 -5.56 -6.62
N VAL A 16 -0.01 -4.56 -5.99
CA VAL A 16 -0.50 -3.19 -5.85
C VAL A 16 0.45 -2.26 -6.57
N GLY A 17 -0.07 -1.37 -7.41
CA GLY A 17 0.70 -0.34 -8.08
C GLY A 17 0.69 0.96 -7.27
N ILE A 18 1.87 1.52 -7.04
CA ILE A 18 2.07 2.78 -6.32
C ILE A 18 2.86 3.73 -7.24
N SER A 19 2.18 4.79 -7.70
CA SER A 19 2.86 5.84 -8.45
C SER A 19 3.71 6.69 -7.51
N VAL A 20 4.97 6.89 -7.84
CA VAL A 20 5.95 7.62 -7.02
C VAL A 20 6.58 8.76 -7.82
N SER A 21 7.05 9.80 -7.13
CA SER A 21 7.71 10.94 -7.78
C SER A 21 9.20 10.72 -8.06
N ASP A 22 9.84 9.83 -7.30
CA ASP A 22 11.23 9.44 -7.45
C ASP A 22 11.38 7.96 -7.14
N LEU A 23 11.76 7.17 -8.14
CA LEU A 23 11.84 5.71 -7.98
C LEU A 23 12.93 5.28 -6.99
N ASP A 24 14.06 5.98 -6.94
CA ASP A 24 15.19 5.55 -6.11
C ASP A 24 14.87 5.78 -4.63
N VAL A 25 14.27 6.92 -4.29
CA VAL A 25 13.76 7.21 -2.94
C VAL A 25 12.69 6.19 -2.52
N ALA A 26 11.79 5.82 -3.43
CA ALA A 26 10.77 4.83 -3.15
C ALA A 26 11.37 3.44 -2.90
N ILE A 27 12.32 2.99 -3.73
CA ILE A 27 13.00 1.70 -3.54
C ILE A 27 13.63 1.64 -2.16
N ASP A 28 14.40 2.66 -1.76
CA ASP A 28 15.06 2.69 -0.46
C ASP A 28 14.04 2.60 0.69
N PHE A 29 12.93 3.34 0.60
CA PHE A 29 11.87 3.33 1.61
C PHE A 29 11.20 1.95 1.73
N TYR A 30 10.72 1.36 0.63
CA TYR A 30 10.02 0.08 0.66
C TYR A 30 10.96 -1.11 0.91
N GLN A 31 12.23 -1.01 0.51
CA GLN A 31 13.24 -2.00 0.87
C GLN A 31 13.54 -1.96 2.38
N ALA A 32 13.60 -0.77 2.99
CA ALA A 32 13.76 -0.65 4.44
C ALA A 32 12.57 -1.22 5.21
N LEU A 33 11.33 -1.02 4.73
CA LEU A 33 10.13 -1.58 5.34
C LEU A 33 10.07 -3.11 5.26
N THR A 34 10.42 -3.67 4.11
CA THR A 34 10.20 -5.10 3.82
C THR A 34 11.43 -5.97 4.07
N GLY A 35 12.62 -5.35 4.16
CA GLY A 35 13.91 -6.05 4.18
C GLY A 35 14.22 -6.78 2.87
N ARG A 36 13.52 -6.47 1.76
CA ARG A 36 13.63 -7.17 0.47
C ARG A 36 14.02 -6.22 -0.65
N PRO A 37 15.01 -6.57 -1.49
CA PRO A 37 15.34 -5.78 -2.66
C PRO A 37 14.30 -5.98 -3.78
N PRO A 38 14.28 -5.10 -4.80
CA PRO A 38 13.46 -5.31 -5.98
C PRO A 38 13.79 -6.64 -6.69
N VAL A 39 12.75 -7.36 -7.08
CA VAL A 39 12.85 -8.58 -7.90
C VAL A 39 12.83 -8.28 -9.40
N ALA A 40 12.39 -7.08 -9.78
CA ALA A 40 12.44 -6.53 -11.12
C ALA A 40 12.63 -5.01 -11.04
N GLN A 41 13.39 -4.44 -11.98
CA GLN A 41 13.60 -2.99 -12.09
C GLN A 41 13.95 -2.64 -13.53
N GLY A 42 13.47 -1.51 -14.03
CA GLY A 42 13.79 -1.07 -15.38
C GLY A 42 13.02 0.16 -15.84
N THR A 43 13.00 0.35 -17.15
CA THR A 43 12.22 1.39 -17.81
C THR A 43 11.23 0.77 -18.79
N MET A 44 10.15 1.50 -19.09
CA MET A 44 9.20 1.12 -20.12
C MET A 44 8.68 2.37 -20.82
N HIS A 45 8.63 2.31 -22.15
CA HIS A 45 7.94 3.30 -22.97
C HIS A 45 6.93 2.61 -23.90
N SER A 46 5.64 2.88 -23.74
CA SER A 46 4.59 2.25 -24.53
C SER A 46 3.27 3.02 -24.52
N VAL A 47 2.90 3.56 -25.69
CA VAL A 47 1.59 4.17 -25.94
C VAL A 47 0.45 3.19 -25.68
N ARG A 48 0.60 1.92 -26.08
CA ARG A 48 -0.44 0.90 -25.88
C ARG A 48 -0.67 0.61 -24.39
N PHE A 49 0.41 0.60 -23.61
CA PHE A 49 0.33 0.43 -22.16
C PHE A 49 -0.30 1.66 -21.50
N GLY A 50 0.14 2.87 -21.86
CA GLY A 50 -0.48 4.12 -21.39
C GLY A 50 -1.99 4.13 -21.64
N ASN A 51 -2.41 3.85 -22.87
CA ASN A 51 -3.84 3.80 -23.24
C ASN A 51 -4.64 2.78 -22.42
N SER A 52 -4.04 1.63 -22.05
CA SER A 52 -4.71 0.64 -21.21
C SER A 52 -5.01 1.14 -19.79
N GLN A 53 -4.27 2.16 -19.33
CA GLN A 53 -4.44 2.84 -18.05
C GLN A 53 -5.22 4.16 -18.18
N GLY A 54 -5.69 4.50 -19.39
CA GLY A 54 -6.38 5.76 -19.66
C GLY A 54 -5.46 6.97 -19.85
N LEU A 55 -4.16 6.76 -20.04
CA LEU A 55 -3.18 7.81 -20.36
C LEU A 55 -2.90 7.85 -21.87
N PRO A 56 -2.51 9.00 -22.44
CA PRO A 56 -2.14 9.09 -23.86
C PRO A 56 -0.85 8.33 -24.21
N ASP A 57 0.07 8.22 -23.26
CA ASP A 57 1.34 7.48 -23.35
C ASP A 57 1.77 7.01 -21.95
N ALA A 58 2.79 6.18 -21.88
CA ALA A 58 3.47 5.80 -20.66
C ALA A 58 4.96 5.65 -20.93
N ASN A 59 5.75 6.66 -20.59
CA ASN A 59 7.19 6.59 -20.40
C ASN A 59 7.48 6.60 -18.90
N LEU A 60 8.06 5.52 -18.37
CA LEU A 60 8.19 5.31 -16.94
C LEU A 60 9.44 4.52 -16.56
N ARG A 61 9.84 4.67 -15.29
CA ARG A 61 10.71 3.73 -14.57
C ARG A 61 9.85 2.91 -13.62
N TYR A 62 10.26 1.68 -13.33
CA TYR A 62 9.56 0.84 -12.37
C TYR A 62 10.51 -0.04 -11.57
N ALA A 63 10.06 -0.46 -10.39
CA ALA A 63 10.64 -1.52 -9.60
C ALA A 63 9.56 -2.30 -8.87
N THR A 64 9.72 -3.61 -8.74
CA THR A 64 8.78 -4.48 -8.02
C THR A 64 9.48 -5.09 -6.82
N ILE A 65 8.94 -4.90 -5.62
CA ILE A 65 9.34 -5.63 -4.41
C ILE A 65 8.26 -6.67 -4.10
N ASN A 66 8.63 -7.94 -3.89
CA ASN A 66 7.66 -9.00 -3.62
C ASN A 66 7.64 -9.38 -2.13
N ILE A 67 6.46 -9.28 -1.51
CA ILE A 67 6.18 -9.74 -0.15
C ILE A 67 5.11 -10.84 -0.17
N ASP A 68 5.51 -12.05 0.23
CA ASP A 68 4.64 -13.21 0.46
C ASP A 68 3.49 -13.39 -0.56
N GLY A 69 3.81 -13.25 -1.85
CA GLY A 69 2.87 -13.45 -2.95
C GLY A 69 2.16 -12.19 -3.46
N LEU A 70 2.44 -11.02 -2.89
CA LEU A 70 1.99 -9.72 -3.37
C LEU A 70 3.19 -8.90 -3.89
N GLY A 71 3.10 -8.42 -5.13
CA GLY A 71 4.03 -7.43 -5.67
C GLY A 71 3.67 -6.00 -5.21
N ILE A 72 4.66 -5.22 -4.83
CA ILE A 72 4.57 -3.77 -4.66
C ILE A 72 5.29 -3.17 -5.87
N ASP A 73 4.51 -2.71 -6.85
CA ASP A 73 5.02 -2.11 -8.09
C ASP A 73 5.15 -0.60 -7.88
N LEU A 74 6.38 -0.14 -7.71
CA LEU A 74 6.74 1.28 -7.62
C LEU A 74 6.93 1.83 -9.03
N ILE A 75 6.18 2.87 -9.39
CA ILE A 75 6.10 3.35 -10.78
C ILE A 75 6.33 4.86 -10.83
N GLU A 76 7.45 5.27 -11.41
CA GLU A 76 7.75 6.68 -11.67
C GLU A 76 7.39 7.00 -13.13
N PHE A 77 6.26 7.68 -13.35
CA PHE A 77 5.89 8.18 -14.67
C PHE A 77 6.69 9.43 -15.01
N GLN A 78 7.51 9.32 -16.06
CA GLN A 78 8.35 10.41 -16.57
C GLN A 78 7.64 11.21 -17.66
N ASP A 79 6.71 10.59 -18.39
CA ASP A 79 5.79 11.26 -19.32
C ASP A 79 4.52 10.41 -19.57
N PRO A 80 3.30 10.94 -19.38
CA PRO A 80 3.00 12.22 -18.72
C PRO A 80 3.28 12.14 -17.22
N VAL A 81 3.91 13.18 -16.67
CA VAL A 81 4.09 13.31 -15.21
C VAL A 81 2.76 13.66 -14.56
N GLY A 82 2.35 12.86 -13.59
CA GLY A 82 1.14 13.10 -12.79
C GLY A 82 1.37 14.05 -11.60
N TRP A 83 0.29 14.52 -11.00
CA TRP A 83 0.33 15.24 -9.72
C TRP A 83 0.12 14.27 -8.55
N ARG A 84 0.68 14.59 -7.39
CA ARG A 84 0.39 13.85 -6.15
C ARG A 84 -1.11 13.84 -5.87
N THR A 85 -1.59 12.67 -5.45
CA THR A 85 -2.99 12.56 -5.00
C THR A 85 -3.16 13.26 -3.66
N ASN A 86 -4.41 13.60 -3.32
CA ASN A 86 -4.77 14.14 -2.02
C ASN A 86 -5.68 13.12 -1.32
N GLY A 87 -5.16 11.91 -1.10
CA GLY A 87 -5.87 10.85 -0.39
C GLY A 87 -6.06 11.19 1.09
N ALA A 88 -7.15 10.69 1.69
CA ALA A 88 -7.36 10.72 3.13
C ALA A 88 -8.30 9.56 3.52
N ALA A 89 -8.18 9.05 4.74
CA ALA A 89 -8.94 7.86 5.20
C ALA A 89 -10.46 7.99 5.00
N ASN A 90 -11.01 9.20 5.07
CA ASN A 90 -12.44 9.46 4.90
C ASN A 90 -12.87 9.88 3.49
N ARG A 91 -11.94 9.95 2.52
CA ARG A 91 -12.24 10.38 1.14
C ARG A 91 -12.51 9.15 0.26
N PRO A 92 -13.74 9.00 -0.28
CA PRO A 92 -14.08 7.88 -1.15
C PRO A 92 -13.10 7.74 -2.32
N GLY A 93 -12.64 6.52 -2.57
CA GLY A 93 -11.62 6.20 -3.57
C GLY A 93 -10.18 6.22 -3.04
N SER A 94 -9.94 6.71 -1.82
CA SER A 94 -8.64 6.53 -1.16
C SER A 94 -8.43 5.07 -0.80
N MET A 95 -7.18 4.61 -0.94
CA MET A 95 -6.73 3.26 -0.63
C MET A 95 -5.52 3.35 0.30
N HIS A 96 -5.27 2.30 1.08
CA HIS A 96 -3.99 2.09 1.76
C HIS A 96 -3.49 0.68 1.53
N LEU A 97 -2.17 0.48 1.62
CA LEU A 97 -1.57 -0.84 1.70
C LEU A 97 -1.31 -1.18 3.18
N CYS A 98 -1.86 -2.29 3.64
CA CYS A 98 -1.75 -2.73 5.02
C CYS A 98 -0.78 -3.91 5.15
N PHE A 99 0.19 -3.77 6.06
CA PHE A 99 1.16 -4.81 6.41
C PHE A 99 0.72 -5.50 7.70
N ARG A 100 0.49 -6.81 7.62
CA ARG A 100 0.30 -7.63 8.81
C ARG A 100 1.61 -7.79 9.57
N VAL A 101 1.55 -7.65 10.88
CA VAL A 101 2.68 -7.87 11.80
C VAL A 101 2.29 -8.87 12.89
N ASP A 102 3.26 -9.63 13.37
CA ASP A 102 3.03 -10.65 14.41
C ASP A 102 3.06 -10.06 15.83
N ASP A 103 3.89 -9.04 16.06
CA ASP A 103 4.01 -8.30 17.32
C ASP A 103 3.92 -6.80 17.00
N PHE A 104 2.73 -6.24 17.19
CA PHE A 104 2.47 -4.84 16.87
C PHE A 104 3.37 -3.89 17.66
N ASP A 105 3.46 -4.08 18.97
CA ASP A 105 4.12 -3.12 19.87
C ASP A 105 5.63 -3.07 19.56
N ALA A 106 6.24 -4.23 19.30
CA ALA A 106 7.65 -4.31 18.93
C ALA A 106 7.92 -3.64 17.57
N VAL A 107 7.08 -3.88 16.56
CA VAL A 107 7.25 -3.27 15.24
C VAL A 107 6.99 -1.77 15.28
N TYR A 108 5.91 -1.32 15.92
CA TYR A 108 5.57 0.09 16.07
C TYR A 108 6.72 0.85 16.74
N LYS A 109 7.26 0.33 17.84
CA LYS A 109 8.42 0.90 18.52
C LYS A 109 9.65 0.99 17.60
N ARG A 110 10.00 -0.09 16.90
CA ARG A 110 11.14 -0.11 15.97
C ARG A 110 10.98 0.91 14.84
N MET A 111 9.76 1.08 14.32
CA MET A 111 9.46 2.09 13.30
C MET A 111 9.63 3.51 13.85
N LYS A 112 9.11 3.80 15.05
CA LYS A 112 9.33 5.10 15.71
C LYS A 112 10.82 5.39 15.93
N GLU A 113 11.59 4.41 16.39
CA GLU A 113 13.04 4.53 16.61
C GLU A 113 13.82 4.73 15.30
N ALA A 114 13.32 4.17 14.19
CA ALA A 114 13.89 4.36 12.85
C ALA A 114 13.46 5.69 12.17
N GLY A 115 12.64 6.51 12.85
CA GLY A 115 12.24 7.83 12.36
C GLY A 115 10.98 7.85 11.49
N TYR A 116 10.17 6.80 11.50
CA TYR A 116 8.87 6.83 10.82
C TYR A 116 7.86 7.69 11.59
N ASP A 117 7.21 8.59 10.87
CA ASP A 117 6.16 9.46 11.38
C ASP A 117 4.77 8.85 11.11
N PHE A 118 4.10 8.43 12.18
CA PHE A 118 2.71 8.00 12.13
C PHE A 118 1.77 9.20 12.11
N LEU A 119 0.62 9.04 11.46
CA LEU A 119 -0.40 10.07 11.31
C LEU A 119 -1.13 10.39 12.62
N GLY A 120 -1.04 9.50 13.60
CA GLY A 120 -1.61 9.63 14.94
C GLY A 120 -1.09 8.54 15.87
N ASP A 121 -1.70 8.45 17.05
CA ASP A 121 -1.45 7.38 18.01
C ASP A 121 -1.91 6.03 17.44
N ASP A 122 -1.31 4.94 17.92
CA ASP A 122 -1.83 3.61 17.65
C ASP A 122 -3.21 3.41 18.28
N TYR A 123 -3.99 2.49 17.73
CA TYR A 123 -5.33 2.20 18.22
C TYR A 123 -5.55 0.71 18.36
N THR A 124 -6.10 0.31 19.51
CA THR A 124 -6.53 -1.07 19.78
C THR A 124 -8.05 -1.10 19.78
N PHE A 125 -8.66 -2.02 19.05
CA PHE A 125 -10.11 -2.14 18.98
C PHE A 125 -10.70 -2.54 20.34
N LEU A 126 -11.54 -1.67 20.90
CA LEU A 126 -12.15 -1.83 22.23
C LEU A 126 -13.62 -2.27 22.16
N ALA A 127 -14.07 -2.93 23.24
CA ALA A 127 -15.45 -3.35 23.39
C ALA A 127 -16.39 -2.13 23.35
N GLY A 128 -17.45 -2.21 22.54
CA GLY A 128 -18.40 -1.12 22.35
C GLY A 128 -18.02 -0.11 21.27
N GLU A 129 -16.79 -0.17 20.73
CA GLU A 129 -16.33 0.69 19.63
C GLU A 129 -16.32 -0.03 18.28
N VAL A 130 -16.09 -1.35 18.27
CA VAL A 130 -16.02 -2.17 17.06
C VAL A 130 -16.92 -3.40 17.16
N THR A 131 -17.51 -3.80 16.03
CA THR A 131 -18.22 -5.07 15.86
C THR A 131 -17.69 -5.79 14.60
N PRO A 132 -17.64 -7.14 14.57
CA PRO A 132 -18.02 -8.06 15.65
C PRO A 132 -16.97 -8.15 16.77
N ASP A 133 -17.38 -8.61 17.96
CA ASP A 133 -16.50 -8.77 19.13
C ASP A 133 -15.27 -9.65 18.87
N ALA A 134 -15.31 -10.51 17.85
CA ALA A 134 -14.16 -11.32 17.45
C ALA A 134 -12.95 -10.48 16.98
N ALA A 135 -13.17 -9.22 16.58
CA ALA A 135 -12.11 -8.31 16.15
C ALA A 135 -11.43 -7.55 17.30
N LEU A 136 -11.95 -7.65 18.53
CA LEU A 136 -11.39 -6.94 19.69
C LEU A 136 -9.94 -7.32 19.92
N GLY A 137 -9.14 -6.32 20.29
CA GLY A 137 -7.69 -6.47 20.42
C GLY A 137 -6.91 -6.42 19.10
N THR A 138 -7.57 -6.18 17.96
CA THR A 138 -6.88 -5.79 16.73
C THR A 138 -6.17 -4.45 16.97
N LYS A 139 -4.89 -4.37 16.60
CA LYS A 139 -4.08 -3.17 16.74
C LYS A 139 -3.74 -2.60 15.37
N VAL A 140 -3.85 -1.29 15.22
CA VAL A 140 -3.58 -0.58 13.96
C VAL A 140 -2.79 0.70 14.20
N ALA A 141 -1.96 1.07 13.23
CA ALA A 141 -1.39 2.41 13.13
C ALA A 141 -1.13 2.76 11.66
N TYR A 142 -1.32 4.04 11.32
CA TYR A 142 -1.22 4.55 9.95
C TYR A 142 -0.06 5.51 9.80
N PHE A 143 0.64 5.43 8.68
CA PHE A 143 1.76 6.28 8.30
C PHE A 143 1.72 6.50 6.79
N ASN A 144 2.62 7.33 6.26
CA ASN A 144 2.72 7.57 4.83
C ASN A 144 4.11 7.25 4.30
N ASP A 145 4.17 6.92 3.01
CA ASP A 145 5.42 6.93 2.26
C ASP A 145 5.86 8.39 1.90
N PRO A 146 7.04 8.58 1.29
CA PRO A 146 7.55 9.91 0.93
C PRO A 146 6.68 10.72 -0.03
N ASP A 147 5.77 10.06 -0.77
CA ASP A 147 4.84 10.69 -1.70
C ASP A 147 3.45 10.92 -1.10
N GLY A 148 3.21 10.43 0.12
CA GLY A 148 1.93 10.54 0.81
C GLY A 148 1.00 9.35 0.58
N THR A 149 1.47 8.25 -0.01
CA THR A 149 0.69 7.01 -0.08
C THR A 149 0.42 6.51 1.32
N ASN A 150 -0.84 6.23 1.62
CA ASN A 150 -1.24 5.78 2.95
C ASN A 150 -0.88 4.31 3.17
N LEU A 151 -0.22 4.03 4.29
CA LEU A 151 0.22 2.71 4.71
C LEU A 151 -0.29 2.41 6.12
N GLU A 152 -0.53 1.14 6.40
CA GLU A 152 -1.00 0.66 7.71
C GLU A 152 -0.13 -0.51 8.19
N ILE A 153 0.09 -0.61 9.49
CA ILE A 153 0.46 -1.88 10.13
C ILE A 153 -0.72 -2.40 10.96
N ILE A 154 -0.94 -3.71 10.93
CA ILE A 154 -2.03 -4.37 11.66
C ILE A 154 -1.56 -5.64 12.35
N GLU A 155 -1.95 -5.83 13.61
CA GLU A 155 -2.00 -7.16 14.26
C GLU A 155 -3.46 -7.57 14.40
N PRO A 156 -4.00 -8.33 13.42
CA PRO A 156 -5.44 -8.54 13.31
C PRO A 156 -5.95 -9.65 14.24
N LYS A 157 -7.21 -9.52 14.67
CA LYS A 157 -7.99 -10.57 15.36
C LYS A 157 -9.28 -10.89 14.59
N GLY A 158 -9.85 -12.06 14.85
CA GLY A 158 -11.13 -12.48 14.28
C GLY A 158 -11.12 -12.54 12.76
N GLY A 159 -12.16 -11.99 12.13
CA GLY A 159 -12.33 -12.01 10.67
C GLY A 159 -11.25 -11.28 9.87
N PHE A 160 -10.43 -10.44 10.52
CA PHE A 160 -9.29 -9.75 9.90
C PHE A 160 -8.01 -10.59 9.90
N ALA A 161 -7.98 -11.71 10.62
CA ALA A 161 -6.77 -12.51 10.82
C ALA A 161 -6.52 -13.59 9.76
N ASN A 162 -7.40 -13.70 8.74
CA ASN A 162 -7.38 -14.75 7.72
C ASN A 162 -6.88 -14.25 6.37
#